data_AF-A0A3B8IB90-F1
#
_entry.id   AF-A0A3B8IB90-F1
#
_cell.length_a   1.000
_cell.length_b   1.000
_cell.length_c   1.000
_cell.angle_alpha   90.00
_cell.angle_beta   90.00
_cell.angle_gamma   90.00
#
_symmetry.space_group_name_H-M   'P 1'
#
loop_
_entity.id
_entity.type
_entity.pdbx_description
1 polymer ?
#
loop_
_entity_poly.entity_id
_entity_poly.type
_entity_poly.pdbx_seq_one_letter_code
_entity_poly.pdbx_strand_id
1 'polypeptide(L)' 'GALQSALSRLEDKGFLQSREGAPAPNRAGRPKRFFTITSAGQTALENARAMRQGLWEAIPAVAFPNKS' A
#
# COMPACT_ATOMS: atom_id res chain seq x y z
N GLY A 1 5.39 14.53 -2.81
CA GLY A 1 4.48 14.23 -1.68
C GLY A 1 4.60 12.76 -1.31
N ALA A 2 4.61 12.42 -0.02
CA ALA A 2 4.90 11.08 0.48
C ALA A 2 4.04 9.98 -0.17
N LEU A 3 2.75 10.24 -0.44
CA LEU A 3 1.87 9.32 -1.14
C LEU A 3 2.34 9.01 -2.57
N GLN A 4 2.72 10.03 -3.34
CA GLN A 4 3.16 9.86 -4.73
C GLN A 4 4.47 9.05 -4.79
N SER A 5 5.38 9.31 -3.85
CA SER A 5 6.61 8.51 -3.72
C SER A 5 6.34 7.06 -3.30
N ALA A 6 5.32 6.81 -2.48
CA ALA A 6 4.91 5.46 -2.12
C ALA A 6 4.31 4.71 -3.31
N LEU A 7 3.40 5.34 -4.06
CA LEU A 7 2.79 4.76 -5.26
C LEU A 7 3.85 4.41 -6.31
N SER A 8 4.79 5.32 -6.59
CA SER A 8 5.90 5.06 -7.53
C SER A 8 6.71 3.83 -7.12
N ARG A 9 7.11 3.73 -5.84
CA ARG A 9 7.89 2.58 -5.37
C ARG A 9 7.12 1.26 -5.45
N LEU A 10 5.80 1.29 -5.29
CA LEU A 10 4.97 0.10 -5.41
C LEU A 10 4.82 -0.32 -6.88
N GLU A 11 4.78 0.64 -7.82
CA GLU A 11 4.87 0.35 -9.25
C GLU A 11 6.25 -0.18 -9.65
N ASP A 12 7.35 0.42 -9.17
CA ASP A 12 8.72 -0.02 -9.44
C ASP A 12 8.95 -1.47 -8.97
N LYS A 13 8.28 -1.87 -7.88
CA LYS A 13 8.30 -3.25 -7.35
C LYS A 13 7.37 -4.20 -8.11
N GLY A 14 6.58 -3.71 -9.07
CA GLY A 14 5.59 -4.48 -9.81
C GLY A 14 4.32 -4.83 -9.01
N PHE A 15 4.09 -4.19 -7.86
CA PHE A 15 2.91 -4.44 -7.02
C PHE A 15 1.67 -3.66 -7.48
N LEU A 16 1.89 -2.57 -8.22
CA LEU A 16 0.84 -1.78 -8.84
C LEU A 16 1.11 -1.64 -10.35
N GLN A 17 0.05 -1.44 -11.10
CA GLN A 17 0.07 -0.89 -12.45
C GLN A 17 -0.75 0.39 -12.47
N SER A 18 -0.32 1.39 -13.23
CA SER A 18 -1.11 2.59 -13.47
C SER A 18 -1.52 2.80 -14.91
N ARG A 19 -2.59 3.57 -15.07
CA ARG A 19 -3.06 4.11 -16.34
C ARG A 19 -3.48 5.56 -16.18
N GLU A 20 -3.27 6.35 -17.21
CA GLU A 20 -3.79 7.71 -17.27
C GLU A 20 -5.26 7.68 -17.72
N GLY A 21 -6.09 8.47 -17.04
CA GLY A 21 -7.45 8.75 -17.46
C GLY A 21 -7.52 9.89 -18.45
N ALA A 22 -8.72 10.16 -18.94
CA ALA A 22 -8.97 11.31 -19.79
C ALA A 22 -8.51 12.62 -19.09
N PRO A 23 -7.99 13.60 -19.85
CA PRO A 23 -7.71 14.94 -19.35
C PRO A 23 -8.94 15.52 -18.64
N ALA A 24 -8.77 16.02 -17.42
CA ALA A 24 -9.87 16.53 -16.63
C ALA A 24 -9.84 18.07 -16.63
N PRO A 25 -10.88 18.75 -17.16
CA PRO A 25 -10.93 20.22 -17.22
C PRO A 25 -10.77 20.87 -15.84
N ASN A 26 -11.28 20.21 -14.80
CA ASN A 26 -11.22 20.67 -13.41
C ASN A 26 -9.85 20.54 -12.73
N ARG A 27 -8.85 19.95 -13.41
CA ARG A 27 -7.47 19.79 -12.91
C ARG A 27 -6.44 20.52 -13.77
N ALA A 28 -6.84 21.63 -14.39
CA ALA A 28 -6.00 22.38 -15.32
C ALA A 28 -5.41 21.48 -16.42
N GLY A 29 -6.22 20.54 -16.92
CA GLY A 29 -5.83 19.60 -17.96
C GLY A 29 -4.97 18.40 -17.50
N ARG A 30 -4.53 18.34 -16.23
CA ARG A 30 -3.75 17.19 -15.75
C ARG A 30 -4.61 15.93 -15.66
N PRO A 31 -4.24 14.83 -16.32
CA PRO A 31 -5.01 13.59 -16.27
C PRO A 31 -4.98 13.00 -14.85
N LYS A 32 -6.05 12.30 -14.47
CA LYS A 32 -6.04 11.46 -13.27
C LYS A 32 -5.23 10.21 -13.56
N ARG A 33 -4.38 9.78 -12.64
CA ARG A 33 -3.72 8.47 -12.70
C ARG A 33 -4.50 7.47 -11.84
N PHE A 34 -4.89 6.36 -12.43
CA PHE A 34 -5.56 5.25 -11.76
C PHE A 34 -4.56 4.14 -11.52
N PHE A 35 -4.65 3.50 -10.37
CA PHE A 35 -3.76 2.40 -9.97
C PHE A 35 -4.58 1.14 -9.77
N THR A 36 -4.03 -0.01 -10.14
CA THR A 36 -4.64 -1.32 -9.97
C THR A 36 -3.59 -2.26 -9.39
N ILE A 37 -3.98 -3.04 -8.38
CA ILE A 37 -3.09 -4.00 -7.74
C ILE A 37 -2.84 -5.18 -8.69
N THR A 38 -1.58 -5.61 -8.78
CA THR A 38 -1.20 -6.81 -9.53
C THR A 38 -1.38 -8.07 -8.68
N SER A 39 -1.27 -9.25 -9.28
CA SER A 39 -1.21 -10.51 -8.53
C SER A 39 -0.03 -10.52 -7.53
N ALA A 40 1.15 -10.07 -7.95
CA ALA A 40 2.31 -9.92 -7.08
C ALA A 40 2.05 -8.94 -5.93
N GLY A 41 1.34 -7.84 -6.20
CA GLY A 41 0.91 -6.88 -5.18
C GLY A 41 -0.05 -7.49 -4.15
N GLN A 42 -1.00 -8.32 -4.59
CA GLN A 42 -1.92 -9.03 -3.69
C GLN A 42 -1.15 -9.98 -2.76
N THR A 43 -0.23 -10.79 -3.30
CA THR A 43 0.63 -11.67 -2.49
C THR A 43 1.48 -10.87 -1.50
N ALA A 44 2.08 -9.76 -1.93
CA ALA A 44 2.88 -8.90 -1.06
C ALA A 44 2.03 -8.29 0.07
N LEU A 45 0.78 -7.93 -0.21
CA LEU A 45 -0.16 -7.40 0.78
C LEU A 45 -0.49 -8.44 1.86
N GLU A 46 -0.80 -9.68 1.45
CA GLU A 46 -1.08 -10.77 2.38
C GLU A 46 0.14 -11.12 3.24
N ASN A 47 1.33 -11.19 2.64
CA ASN A 47 2.57 -11.41 3.39
C ASN A 47 2.83 -10.31 4.43
N ALA A 48 2.60 -9.05 4.05
CA ALA A 48 2.77 -7.93 4.97
C ALA A 48 1.74 -7.98 6.11
N ARG A 49 0.51 -8.43 5.85
CA ARG A 49 -0.51 -8.66 6.87
C ARG A 49 -0.09 -9.79 7.82
N ALA A 50 0.29 -10.94 7.29
CA ALA A 50 0.72 -12.10 8.08
C ALA A 50 1.93 -11.77 8.97
N MET A 51 2.93 -11.06 8.43
CA MET A 51 4.09 -10.61 9.20
C MET A 51 3.69 -9.69 10.37
N ARG A 52 2.81 -8.71 10.13
CA ARG A 52 2.33 -7.82 11.20
C ARG A 52 1.53 -8.57 12.26
N GLN A 53 0.69 -9.53 11.83
CA GLN A 53 -0.06 -10.37 12.74
C GLN A 53 0.88 -11.22 13.61
N GLY A 54 1.87 -11.87 13.00
CA GLY A 54 2.85 -12.66 13.73
C GLY A 54 3.67 -11.82 14.71
N LEU A 55 4.08 -10.60 14.31
CA LEU A 55 4.73 -9.67 15.22
C LEU A 55 3.83 -9.27 16.39
N TRP A 56 2.54 -9.05 16.15
CA TRP A 56 1.56 -8.71 17.18
C TRP A 56 1.36 -9.87 18.18
N GLU A 57 1.24 -11.09 17.69
CA GLU A 57 1.10 -12.31 18.50
C GLU A 57 2.36 -12.64 19.29
N ALA A 58 3.54 -12.29 18.77
CA ALA A 58 4.83 -12.51 19.41
C ALA A 58 5.12 -11.53 20.56
N ILE A 59 4.29 -10.49 20.76
CA ILE A 59 4.50 -9.53 21.85
C ILE A 59 4.23 -10.25 23.18
N PRO A 60 5.23 -10.38 24.07
CA PRO A 60 5.06 -11.13 25.30
C PRO A 60 4.14 -10.37 26.27
N ALA A 61 3.38 -11.12 27.09
CA ALA A 61 2.40 -10.52 28.01
C ALA A 61 3.02 -9.48 28.96
N VAL A 62 4.29 -9.66 29.36
CA VAL A 62 5.05 -8.71 30.19
C VAL A 62 5.25 -7.34 29.53
N ALA A 63 5.18 -7.24 28.19
CA ALA A 63 5.26 -5.98 27.48
C ALA A 63 3.94 -5.16 27.56
N PHE A 64 2.85 -5.77 28.03
CA PHE A 64 1.56 -5.11 28.26
C PHE A 64 1.21 -5.15 29.76
N PRO A 65 1.77 -4.23 30.57
CA PRO A 65 1.62 -4.28 32.03
C PRO A 65 0.18 -4.13 32.56
N ASN A 66 -0.80 -3.77 31.73
CA ASN A 66 -2.20 -3.53 32.11
C ASN A 66 -3.23 -4.23 31.19
N LYS A 67 -3.11 -5.54 30.94
CA LYS A 67 -4.29 -6.33 30.51
C LYS A 67 -5.02 -6.78 31.78
N SER A 68 -5.96 -5.97 32.25
CA SER A 68 -6.95 -6.32 33.29
C SER A 68 -8.01 -7.26 32.75
#